data_AF-A0A225VZI6-F1
#
_entry.id   AF-A0A225VZI6-F1
#
_cell.length_a   1.000
_cell.length_b   1.000
_cell.length_c   1.000
_cell.angle_alpha   90.00
_cell.angle_beta   90.00
_cell.angle_gamma   90.00
#
_symmetry.space_group_name_H-M   'P 1'
#
loop_
_entity.id
_entity.type
_entity.pdbx_description
1 polymer ?
#
loop_
_entity_poly.entity_id
_entity_poly.type
_entity_poly.pdbx_seq_one_letter_code
_entity_poly.pdbx_strand_id
1 'polypeptide(L)'
;MTPYLTCQRCNSVTFVDVQRIRRKADQLATSMQPLDEREDTTFLYEQIPKCPGCGSTRYLRAGVVSFQEQIEEERNAIKEFERRRGPAAALIQRIARGFLGRLEFRRRLVERERYLRKIKRAATRIQTRVRGMQARRRTVIERCLRIIRFMAPQILSYALAARPNEPPVFWYTNTAELGVFYWNYREYVRRSGGRPSLIQVENNVMEITRRVLRREYALVSRIQAQWRGLATRMVFREFKRQKGWLKGIRQSPAVKIQRVVRGVVSRRRCRRLLVTNKYPAQRENYRKEMAIREQQTKAVAFRQRLMAKYKQQFQINRATRMIVQHVNVTGAMDYSKSTKSWASSKLPRNANAVRFVEIKRQLEGKHGKVRGPKLHILKAQMYAPSTATSNNAFIEVSWDDRARLSR
;
A
#
# COMPACT_ATOMS: atom_id res chain seq x y z
N MET A 1 57.06 48.26 -100.11
CA MET A 1 56.47 47.21 -99.26
C MET A 1 56.95 45.86 -99.75
N THR A 2 57.42 44.99 -98.87
CA THR A 2 57.78 43.60 -99.20
C THR A 2 56.50 42.84 -99.60
N PRO A 3 56.45 42.19 -100.78
CA PRO A 3 55.22 41.57 -101.29
C PRO A 3 54.92 40.19 -100.66
N TYR A 4 55.59 39.86 -99.55
CA TYR A 4 55.52 38.55 -98.91
C TYR A 4 54.85 38.67 -97.54
N LEU A 5 53.89 37.78 -97.28
CA LEU A 5 53.26 37.58 -95.99
C LEU A 5 53.66 36.20 -95.47
N THR A 6 54.10 36.10 -94.23
CA THR A 6 54.40 34.82 -93.58
C THR A 6 53.34 34.53 -92.54
N CYS A 7 52.82 33.30 -92.54
CA CYS A 7 51.83 32.91 -91.54
C CYS A 7 52.50 32.42 -90.26
N GLN A 8 52.18 33.03 -89.13
CA GLN A 8 52.69 32.66 -87.81
C GLN A 8 52.31 31.23 -87.37
N ARG A 9 51.29 30.63 -88.00
CA ARG A 9 50.78 29.28 -87.65
C ARG A 9 51.29 28.17 -88.56
N CYS A 10 51.42 28.46 -89.87
CA CYS A 10 51.82 27.49 -90.91
C CYS A 10 53.29 27.66 -91.33
N ASN A 11 53.93 28.78 -90.97
CA ASN A 11 55.18 29.29 -91.53
C ASN A 11 55.22 29.38 -93.08
N SER A 12 54.07 29.25 -93.75
CA SER A 12 54.01 29.33 -95.21
C SER A 12 54.05 30.79 -95.66
N VAL A 13 54.78 31.03 -96.73
CA VAL A 13 54.85 32.33 -97.38
C VAL A 13 53.70 32.45 -98.39
N THR A 14 52.92 33.51 -98.28
CA THR A 14 51.92 33.91 -99.25
C THR A 14 52.43 35.15 -99.98
N PHE A 15 52.44 35.11 -101.30
CA PHE A 15 52.83 36.26 -102.12
C PHE A 15 51.60 37.10 -102.47
N VAL A 16 51.75 38.41 -102.36
CA VAL A 16 50.77 39.39 -102.80
C VAL A 16 51.26 39.99 -104.10
N ASP A 17 50.54 39.73 -105.20
CA ASP A 17 50.88 40.27 -106.51
C ASP A 17 50.54 41.76 -106.59
N VAL A 18 51.55 42.59 -106.32
CA VAL A 18 51.46 44.05 -106.35
C VAL A 18 51.17 44.58 -107.75
N GLN A 19 51.53 43.85 -108.82
CA GLN A 19 51.19 44.26 -110.19
C GLN A 19 49.71 44.07 -110.48
N ARG A 20 49.08 43.02 -109.95
CA ARG A 20 47.64 42.81 -110.05
C ARG A 20 46.85 43.88 -109.29
N ILE A 21 47.35 44.29 -108.12
CA ILE A 21 46.82 45.41 -107.34
C ILE A 21 46.94 46.73 -108.13
N ARG A 22 48.12 47.02 -108.70
CA ARG A 22 48.35 48.24 -109.50
C ARG A 22 47.51 48.28 -110.77
N ARG A 23 47.44 47.18 -111.54
CA ARG A 23 46.62 47.12 -112.78
C ARG A 23 45.13 47.33 -112.52
N LYS A 24 44.60 46.86 -111.38
CA LYS A 24 43.21 47.13 -110.99
C LYS A 24 43.00 48.56 -110.49
N ALA A 25 43.97 49.12 -109.76
CA ALA A 25 43.95 50.53 -109.39
C ALA A 25 44.01 51.45 -110.62
N ASP A 26 44.80 51.10 -111.63
CA ASP A 26 44.92 51.82 -112.90
C ASP A 26 43.64 51.66 -113.76
N GLN A 27 43.00 50.47 -113.75
CA GLN A 27 41.70 50.25 -114.41
C GLN A 27 40.57 51.06 -113.77
N LEU A 28 40.56 51.21 -112.44
CA LEU A 28 39.64 52.08 -111.70
C LEU A 28 39.93 53.57 -111.91
N ALA A 29 41.19 53.96 -112.09
CA ALA A 29 41.58 55.33 -112.44
C ALA A 29 41.21 55.69 -113.89
N THR A 30 41.14 54.71 -114.80
CA THR A 30 40.78 54.90 -116.21
C THR A 30 39.26 54.85 -116.44
N SER A 31 38.49 54.18 -115.56
CA SER A 31 37.02 54.23 -115.54
C SER A 31 36.50 55.47 -114.80
N MET A 32 36.85 56.67 -115.26
CA MET A 32 36.18 57.90 -114.84
C MET A 32 35.00 58.18 -115.78
N GLN A 33 33.83 57.58 -115.48
CA GLN A 33 32.55 58.19 -115.84
C GLN A 33 31.97 58.91 -114.62
N PRO A 34 31.36 60.09 -114.79
CA PRO A 34 30.86 60.90 -113.69
C PRO A 34 29.41 60.56 -113.31
N LEU A 35 29.15 60.72 -112.01
CA LEU A 35 27.89 60.82 -111.28
C LEU A 35 27.04 59.56 -110.98
N ASP A 36 26.64 59.55 -109.71
CA ASP A 36 25.47 58.90 -109.09
C ASP A 36 25.52 57.39 -108.85
N GLU A 37 26.16 57.00 -107.74
CA GLU A 37 25.51 56.29 -106.62
C GLU A 37 26.57 55.97 -105.55
N ARG A 38 26.33 56.44 -104.33
CA ARG A 38 27.23 56.29 -103.19
C ARG A 38 26.99 54.92 -102.55
N GLU A 39 27.26 53.85 -103.28
CA GLU A 39 27.41 52.51 -102.70
C GLU A 39 28.83 52.38 -102.14
N ASP A 40 28.90 52.22 -100.83
CA ASP A 40 30.02 51.74 -100.00
C ASP A 40 31.31 51.36 -100.75
N THR A 41 32.19 52.35 -100.94
CA THR A 41 33.58 52.17 -101.40
C THR A 41 34.47 51.41 -100.40
N THR A 42 33.89 50.88 -99.33
CA THR A 42 34.51 49.99 -98.34
C THR A 42 34.67 48.54 -98.82
N PHE A 43 34.02 48.13 -99.91
CA PHE A 43 34.15 46.77 -100.49
C PHE A 43 35.33 46.59 -101.47
N LEU A 44 36.14 47.62 -101.70
CA LEU A 44 37.27 47.59 -102.65
C LEU A 44 38.65 47.39 -102.00
N TYR A 45 38.71 47.02 -100.71
CA TYR A 45 39.94 46.46 -100.15
C TYR A 45 40.00 44.97 -100.50
N GLU A 46 40.88 44.60 -101.43
CA GLU A 46 41.09 43.21 -101.83
C GLU A 46 41.33 42.31 -100.61
N GLN A 47 40.57 41.22 -100.50
CA GLN A 47 40.73 40.23 -99.44
C GLN A 47 42.16 39.69 -99.50
N ILE A 48 42.92 39.89 -98.42
CA ILE A 48 44.26 39.32 -98.24
C ILE A 48 44.17 37.80 -98.54
N PRO A 49 45.06 37.25 -99.39
CA PRO A 49 45.03 35.84 -99.72
C PRO A 49 45.17 35.01 -98.45
N LYS A 50 44.29 34.01 -98.27
CA LYS A 50 44.32 33.09 -97.12
C LYS A 50 45.67 32.34 -97.09
N CYS A 51 46.21 32.06 -95.89
CA CYS A 51 47.40 31.19 -95.77
C CYS A 51 47.12 29.87 -96.53
N PRO A 52 47.98 29.43 -97.46
CA PRO A 52 47.81 28.15 -98.16
C PRO A 52 47.87 26.95 -97.21
N GLY A 53 48.56 27.08 -96.06
CA GLY A 53 48.64 26.04 -95.03
C GLY A 53 47.44 25.99 -94.06
N CYS A 54 47.05 27.12 -93.44
CA CYS A 54 46.01 27.13 -92.40
C CYS A 54 44.66 27.72 -92.82
N GLY A 55 44.54 28.24 -94.04
CA GLY A 55 43.29 28.80 -94.59
C GLY A 55 42.78 30.08 -93.91
N SER A 56 43.53 30.64 -92.95
CA SER A 56 43.16 31.84 -92.21
C SER A 56 44.01 33.05 -92.61
N THR A 57 43.42 34.24 -92.55
CA THR A 57 44.11 35.53 -92.71
C THR A 57 44.58 36.13 -91.38
N ARG A 58 44.08 35.62 -90.24
CA ARG A 58 44.29 36.21 -88.90
C ARG A 58 45.74 36.19 -88.43
N TYR A 59 46.53 35.23 -88.90
CA TYR A 59 47.89 34.97 -88.42
C TYR A 59 48.96 35.34 -89.46
N LEU A 60 48.61 36.11 -90.49
CA LEU A 60 49.56 36.59 -91.49
C LEU A 60 50.30 37.82 -90.96
N ARG A 61 51.63 37.82 -91.07
CA ARG A 61 52.49 38.97 -90.76
C ARG A 61 53.23 39.41 -92.01
N ALA A 62 53.44 40.72 -92.15
CA ALA A 62 54.17 41.28 -93.28
C ALA A 62 55.67 40.97 -93.17
N GLY A 63 56.27 40.54 -94.29
CA GLY A 63 57.69 40.18 -94.38
C GLY A 63 57.94 38.67 -94.44
N VAL A 64 59.17 38.32 -94.81
CA VAL A 64 59.66 36.93 -94.77
C VAL A 64 60.34 36.73 -93.41
N VAL A 65 59.54 36.33 -92.42
CA VAL A 65 60.02 36.02 -91.07
C VAL A 65 59.78 34.55 -90.81
N SER A 66 60.80 33.84 -90.32
CA SER A 66 60.62 32.46 -89.89
C SER A 66 59.95 32.44 -88.53
N PHE A 67 58.74 31.88 -88.45
CA PHE A 67 58.03 31.62 -87.18
C PHE A 67 58.26 30.20 -86.67
N GLN A 68 59.26 29.50 -87.21
CA GLN A 68 59.52 28.10 -86.91
C GLN A 68 59.76 27.85 -85.42
N GLU A 69 60.58 28.70 -84.78
CA GLU A 69 60.89 28.58 -83.35
C GLU A 69 59.63 28.76 -82.47
N GLN A 70 58.79 29.76 -82.76
CA GLN A 70 57.54 29.98 -82.03
C GLN A 70 56.55 28.82 -82.20
N ILE A 71 56.44 28.28 -83.41
CA ILE A 71 55.59 27.12 -83.69
C ILE A 71 56.11 25.88 -82.94
N GLU A 72 57.43 25.69 -82.87
CA GLU A 72 58.05 24.59 -82.14
C GLU A 72 57.90 24.74 -80.62
N GLU A 73 58.05 25.94 -80.08
CA GLU A 73 57.77 26.27 -78.68
C GLU A 73 56.30 26.01 -78.32
N GLU A 74 55.35 26.46 -79.15
CA GLU A 74 53.92 26.19 -78.95
C GLU A 74 53.63 24.68 -79.02
N ARG A 75 54.24 23.95 -79.97
CA ARG A 75 54.10 22.48 -80.06
C ARG A 75 54.69 21.79 -78.84
N ASN A 76 55.83 22.24 -78.33
CA ASN A 76 56.46 21.69 -77.13
C ASN A 76 55.63 22.00 -75.88
N ALA A 77 55.08 23.21 -75.77
CA ALA A 77 54.16 23.59 -74.70
C ALA A 77 52.87 22.73 -74.70
N ILE A 78 52.30 22.45 -75.87
CA ILE A 78 51.14 21.55 -76.01
C ILE A 78 51.52 20.12 -75.58
N LYS A 79 52.66 19.59 -76.06
CA LYS A 79 53.15 18.25 -75.67
C LYS A 79 53.42 18.16 -74.17
N GLU A 80 54.00 19.19 -73.56
CA GLU A 80 54.21 19.25 -72.11
C GLU A 80 52.90 19.31 -71.34
N PHE A 81 51.94 20.10 -71.81
CA PHE A 81 50.61 20.17 -71.22
C PHE A 81 49.91 18.82 -71.28
N GLU A 82 49.97 18.12 -72.42
CA GLU A 82 49.44 16.76 -72.59
C GLU A 82 50.12 15.75 -71.66
N ARG A 83 51.45 15.82 -71.51
CA ARG A 83 52.20 14.99 -70.56
C ARG A 83 51.79 15.24 -69.11
N ARG A 84 51.54 16.50 -68.72
CA ARG A 84 51.13 16.87 -67.35
C ARG A 84 49.65 16.59 -67.08
N ARG A 85 48.81 16.53 -68.11
CA ARG A 85 47.36 16.31 -67.99
C ARG A 85 47.01 14.97 -67.34
N GLY A 86 47.68 13.88 -67.70
CA GLY A 86 47.44 12.55 -67.15
C GLY A 86 47.67 12.49 -65.62
N PRO A 87 48.88 12.84 -65.13
CA PRO A 87 49.18 12.90 -63.70
C PRO A 87 48.27 13.87 -62.92
N ALA A 88 47.96 15.04 -63.48
CA ALA A 88 47.05 16.00 -62.87
C ALA A 88 45.63 15.43 -62.73
N ALA A 89 45.10 14.78 -63.77
CA ALA A 89 43.80 14.10 -63.71
C ALA A 89 43.79 12.96 -62.70
N ALA A 90 44.86 12.16 -62.63
CA ALA A 90 44.99 11.08 -61.66
C ALA A 90 45.02 11.61 -60.20
N LEU A 91 45.69 12.75 -59.97
CA LEU A 91 45.72 13.42 -58.68
C LEU A 91 44.31 13.92 -58.28
N ILE A 92 43.60 14.56 -59.21
CA ILE A 92 42.21 15.02 -58.98
C ILE A 92 41.30 13.83 -58.66
N GLN A 93 41.40 12.73 -59.42
CA GLN A 93 40.62 11.52 -59.17
C GLN A 93 40.93 10.90 -57.81
N ARG A 94 42.20 10.88 -57.38
CA ARG A 94 42.60 10.39 -56.05
C ARG A 94 41.99 11.23 -54.94
N ILE A 95 42.04 12.56 -55.06
CA ILE A 95 41.43 13.48 -54.09
C ILE A 95 39.91 13.26 -54.05
N ALA A 96 39.27 13.19 -55.21
CA ALA A 96 37.82 12.98 -55.32
C ALA A 96 37.38 11.66 -54.69
N ARG A 97 38.06 10.54 -55.00
CA ARG A 97 37.78 9.23 -54.38
C ARG A 97 38.00 9.24 -52.88
N GLY A 98 39.08 9.86 -52.40
CA GLY A 98 39.35 10.00 -50.97
C GLY A 98 38.30 10.85 -50.25
N PHE A 99 37.82 11.91 -50.89
CA PHE A 99 36.73 12.74 -50.37
C PHE A 99 35.41 11.97 -50.28
N LEU A 100 35.01 11.28 -51.36
CA LEU A 100 33.81 10.44 -51.39
C LEU A 100 33.87 9.32 -50.36
N GLY A 101 35.02 8.64 -50.24
CA GLY A 101 35.21 7.59 -49.23
C GLY A 101 35.05 8.10 -47.79
N ARG A 102 35.57 9.30 -47.48
CA ARG A 102 35.35 9.94 -46.16
C ARG A 102 33.88 10.31 -45.94
N LEU A 103 33.20 10.78 -46.97
CA LEU A 103 31.78 11.14 -46.91
C LEU A 103 30.90 9.91 -46.67
N GLU A 104 31.16 8.81 -47.38
CA GLU A 104 30.48 7.53 -47.16
C GLU A 104 30.79 6.94 -45.78
N PHE A 105 32.05 7.00 -45.33
CA PHE A 105 32.42 6.53 -44.00
C PHE A 105 31.65 7.28 -42.92
N ARG A 106 31.58 8.63 -43.00
CA ARG A 106 30.78 9.45 -42.08
C ARG A 106 29.30 9.06 -42.11
N ARG A 107 28.74 8.84 -43.31
CA ARG A 107 27.36 8.39 -43.47
C ARG A 107 27.11 7.04 -42.78
N ARG A 108 27.95 6.03 -43.04
CA ARG A 108 27.85 4.70 -42.42
C ARG A 108 28.02 4.75 -40.90
N LEU A 109 28.91 5.61 -40.41
CA LEU A 109 29.11 5.81 -38.97
C LEU A 109 27.82 6.36 -38.32
N VAL A 110 27.20 7.37 -38.92
CA VAL A 110 25.92 7.92 -38.46
C VAL A 110 24.79 6.89 -38.55
N GLU A 111 24.72 6.10 -39.63
CA GLU A 111 23.72 5.02 -39.79
C GLU A 111 23.91 3.92 -38.74
N ARG A 112 25.15 3.49 -38.48
CA ARG A 112 25.49 2.52 -37.43
C ARG A 112 25.11 3.05 -36.05
N GLU A 113 25.42 4.30 -35.75
CA GLU A 113 25.00 4.92 -34.49
C GLU A 113 23.48 4.97 -34.34
N ARG A 114 22.74 5.36 -35.40
CA ARG A 114 21.27 5.35 -35.39
C ARG A 114 20.73 3.94 -35.15
N TYR A 115 21.30 2.93 -35.79
CA TYR A 115 20.93 1.53 -35.59
C TYR A 115 21.19 1.06 -34.15
N LEU A 116 22.38 1.34 -33.61
CA LEU A 116 22.71 1.03 -32.22
C LEU A 116 21.81 1.77 -31.23
N ARG A 117 21.45 3.04 -31.50
CA ARG A 117 20.48 3.79 -30.68
C ARG A 117 19.10 3.13 -30.70
N LYS A 118 18.64 2.62 -31.84
CA LYS A 118 17.39 1.85 -31.94
C LYS A 118 17.45 0.58 -31.09
N ILE A 119 18.52 -0.20 -31.20
CA ILE A 119 18.72 -1.42 -30.38
C ILE A 119 18.76 -1.08 -28.89
N LYS A 120 19.56 -0.09 -28.49
CA LYS A 120 19.67 0.32 -27.09
C LYS A 120 18.32 0.78 -26.53
N ARG A 121 17.55 1.56 -27.30
CA ARG A 121 16.18 1.97 -26.91
C ARG A 121 15.22 0.79 -26.80
N ALA A 122 15.32 -0.19 -27.69
CA ALA A 122 14.51 -1.40 -27.60
C ALA A 122 14.90 -2.25 -26.38
N ALA A 123 16.20 -2.45 -26.16
CA ALA A 123 16.73 -3.17 -25.01
C ALA A 123 16.34 -2.51 -23.69
N THR A 124 16.44 -1.18 -23.57
CA THR A 124 16.01 -0.48 -22.35
C THR A 124 14.51 -0.65 -22.10
N ARG A 125 13.66 -0.56 -23.14
CA ARG A 125 12.21 -0.81 -23.01
C ARG A 125 11.88 -2.23 -22.57
N ILE A 126 12.59 -3.23 -23.12
CA ILE A 126 12.41 -4.64 -22.72
C ILE A 126 12.87 -4.83 -21.28
N GLN A 127 14.06 -4.35 -20.93
CA GLN A 127 14.63 -4.46 -19.59
C GLN A 127 13.76 -3.78 -18.53
N THR A 128 13.25 -2.57 -18.78
CA THR A 128 12.35 -1.89 -17.83
C THR A 128 11.05 -2.66 -17.63
N ARG A 129 10.47 -3.20 -18.71
CA ARG A 129 9.25 -4.04 -18.62
C ARG A 129 9.49 -5.31 -17.83
N VAL A 130 10.59 -6.01 -18.07
CA VAL A 130 10.97 -7.25 -17.36
C VAL A 130 11.24 -6.95 -15.88
N ARG A 131 12.02 -5.92 -15.56
CA ARG A 131 12.27 -5.50 -14.17
C ARG A 131 10.97 -5.14 -13.45
N GLY A 132 10.08 -4.40 -14.10
CA GLY A 132 8.77 -4.06 -13.55
C GLY A 132 7.86 -5.27 -13.32
N MET A 133 7.86 -6.23 -14.26
CA MET A 133 7.13 -7.50 -14.09
C MET A 133 7.66 -8.30 -12.91
N GLN A 134 8.98 -8.44 -12.80
CA GLN A 134 9.63 -9.15 -11.71
C GLN A 134 9.37 -8.49 -10.36
N ALA A 135 9.40 -7.15 -10.29
CA ALA A 135 9.11 -6.40 -9.06
C ALA A 135 7.65 -6.62 -8.60
N ARG A 136 6.67 -6.50 -9.51
CA ARG A 136 5.26 -6.77 -9.20
C ARG A 136 5.01 -8.21 -8.76
N ARG A 137 5.64 -9.17 -9.44
CA ARG A 137 5.53 -10.58 -9.06
C ARG A 137 6.11 -10.81 -7.67
N ARG A 138 7.27 -10.24 -7.38
CA ARG A 138 7.90 -10.29 -6.05
C ARG A 138 6.99 -9.72 -4.96
N THR A 139 6.41 -8.53 -5.15
CA THR A 139 5.56 -7.90 -4.14
C THR A 139 4.28 -8.70 -3.86
N VAL A 140 3.69 -9.30 -4.90
CA VAL A 140 2.54 -10.21 -4.76
C VAL A 140 2.93 -11.45 -3.94
N ILE A 141 4.06 -12.09 -4.24
CA ILE A 141 4.54 -13.27 -3.53
C ILE A 141 4.87 -12.93 -2.07
N GLU A 142 5.56 -11.82 -1.80
CA GLU A 142 5.85 -11.37 -0.44
C GLU A 142 4.57 -11.06 0.36
N ARG A 143 3.51 -10.56 -0.30
CA ARG A 143 2.19 -10.41 0.32
C ARG A 143 1.57 -11.77 0.65
N CYS A 144 1.61 -12.71 -0.28
CA CYS A 144 1.13 -14.09 -0.08
C CYS A 144 1.85 -14.79 1.08
N LEU A 145 3.18 -14.66 1.16
CA LEU A 145 3.98 -15.21 2.25
C LEU A 145 3.63 -14.59 3.60
N ARG A 146 3.38 -13.28 3.65
CA ARG A 146 2.90 -12.61 4.87
C ARG A 146 1.56 -13.16 5.33
N ILE A 147 0.61 -13.37 4.40
CA ILE A 147 -0.67 -14.01 4.73
C ILE A 147 -0.40 -15.38 5.34
N ILE A 148 0.35 -16.25 4.65
CA ILE A 148 0.64 -17.60 5.14
C ILE A 148 1.29 -17.58 6.53
N ARG A 149 2.25 -16.67 6.78
CA ARG A 149 2.95 -16.53 8.07
C ARG A 149 2.02 -16.24 9.24
N PHE A 150 0.98 -15.43 9.04
CA PHE A 150 0.06 -15.03 10.11
C PHE A 150 -1.21 -15.89 10.20
N MET A 151 -1.35 -16.89 9.33
CA MET A 151 -2.55 -17.72 9.32
C MET A 151 -2.52 -18.80 10.40
N ALA A 152 -3.72 -19.15 10.87
CA ALA A 152 -3.87 -20.18 11.89
C ALA A 152 -3.31 -21.54 11.41
N PRO A 153 -2.56 -22.28 12.23
CA PRO A 153 -1.94 -23.55 11.84
C PRO A 153 -2.94 -24.58 11.30
N GLN A 154 -4.17 -24.59 11.80
CA GLN A 154 -5.25 -25.47 11.37
C GLN A 154 -5.74 -25.16 9.95
N ILE A 155 -5.72 -23.89 9.53
CA ILE A 155 -6.09 -23.48 8.18
C ILE A 155 -4.94 -23.80 7.22
N LEU A 156 -3.70 -23.59 7.67
CA LEU A 156 -2.52 -23.96 6.89
C LEU A 156 -2.46 -25.47 6.67
N SER A 157 -2.64 -26.29 7.70
CA SER A 157 -2.66 -27.76 7.56
C SER A 157 -3.75 -28.23 6.59
N TYR A 158 -4.94 -27.61 6.64
CA TYR A 158 -6.00 -27.86 5.67
C TYR A 158 -5.61 -27.50 4.23
N ALA A 159 -4.87 -26.41 4.05
CA ALA A 159 -4.40 -25.98 2.72
C ALA A 159 -3.29 -26.87 2.15
N LEU A 160 -2.44 -27.43 3.02
CA LEU A 160 -1.35 -28.32 2.66
C LEU A 160 -1.80 -29.77 2.41
N ALA A 161 -2.96 -30.17 2.92
CA ALA A 161 -3.51 -31.50 2.68
C ALA A 161 -3.69 -31.79 1.18
N ALA A 162 -3.20 -32.95 0.73
CA ALA A 162 -3.34 -33.40 -0.65
C ALA A 162 -4.82 -33.66 -0.99
N ARG A 163 -5.23 -33.26 -2.19
CA ARG A 163 -6.59 -33.47 -2.69
C ARG A 163 -6.54 -33.90 -4.16
N PRO A 164 -7.43 -34.80 -4.59
CA PRO A 164 -7.43 -35.29 -5.97
C PRO A 164 -7.78 -34.21 -7.00
N ASN A 165 -8.56 -33.20 -6.61
CA ASN A 165 -9.07 -32.16 -7.53
C ASN A 165 -8.21 -30.88 -7.56
N GLU A 166 -7.12 -30.81 -6.78
CA GLU A 166 -6.28 -29.61 -6.70
C GLU A 166 -4.81 -29.97 -6.98
N PRO A 167 -4.01 -29.07 -7.57
CA PRO A 167 -2.62 -29.38 -7.92
C PRO A 167 -1.79 -29.78 -6.69
N PRO A 168 -0.79 -30.66 -6.80
CA PRO A 168 0.06 -30.98 -5.67
C PRO A 168 0.82 -29.74 -5.20
N VAL A 169 0.92 -29.59 -3.88
CA VAL A 169 1.56 -28.45 -3.21
C VAL A 169 2.58 -29.00 -2.25
N PHE A 170 3.74 -28.35 -2.16
CA PHE A 170 4.80 -28.71 -1.21
C PHE A 170 4.99 -27.61 -0.16
N TRP A 171 5.50 -28.00 1.01
CA TRP A 171 5.81 -27.07 2.09
C TRP A 171 7.05 -27.50 2.84
N TYR A 172 7.72 -26.53 3.46
CA TYR A 172 8.95 -26.75 4.20
C TYR A 172 8.62 -27.07 5.66
N THR A 173 9.27 -28.10 6.21
CA THR A 173 9.09 -28.52 7.60
C THR A 173 10.06 -27.82 8.54
N ASN A 174 11.26 -27.50 8.07
CA ASN A 174 12.31 -26.87 8.87
C ASN A 174 11.98 -25.39 9.18
N THR A 175 11.95 -25.05 10.47
CA THR A 175 11.61 -23.70 10.96
C THR A 175 12.68 -22.66 10.61
N ALA A 176 13.96 -23.04 10.63
CA ALA A 176 15.06 -22.13 10.26
C ALA A 176 15.01 -21.77 8.78
N GLU A 177 14.76 -22.76 7.92
CA GLU A 177 14.55 -22.58 6.48
C GLU A 177 13.33 -21.71 6.19
N LEU A 178 12.22 -21.97 6.89
CA LEU A 178 11.02 -21.13 6.80
C LEU A 178 11.31 -19.67 7.20
N GLY A 179 12.16 -19.44 8.22
CA GLY A 179 12.60 -18.11 8.60
C GLY A 179 13.28 -17.36 7.45
N VAL A 180 14.23 -18.02 6.78
CA VAL A 180 14.91 -17.47 5.60
C VAL A 180 13.93 -17.28 4.43
N PHE A 181 13.02 -18.24 4.23
CA PHE A 181 12.02 -18.21 3.17
C PHE A 181 11.06 -17.02 3.31
N TYR A 182 10.58 -16.74 4.52
CA TYR A 182 9.72 -15.58 4.81
C TYR A 182 10.45 -14.25 4.70
N TRP A 183 11.74 -14.21 5.03
CA TRP A 183 12.55 -13.00 4.89
C TRP A 183 12.85 -12.70 3.42
N ASN A 184 13.36 -13.69 2.69
CA ASN A 184 13.71 -13.56 1.28
C ASN A 184 13.65 -14.91 0.56
N TYR A 185 12.49 -15.23 0.00
CA TYR A 185 12.26 -16.48 -0.72
C TYR A 185 13.18 -16.68 -1.93
N ARG A 186 13.64 -15.60 -2.60
CA ARG A 186 14.58 -15.70 -3.73
C ARG A 186 15.97 -16.10 -3.28
N GLU A 187 16.40 -15.61 -2.13
CA GLU A 187 17.67 -16.01 -1.52
C GLU A 187 17.62 -17.48 -1.12
N TYR A 188 16.51 -17.91 -0.53
CA TYR A 188 16.28 -19.31 -0.20
C TYR A 188 16.38 -20.22 -1.44
N VAL A 189 15.70 -19.87 -2.53
CA VAL A 189 15.77 -20.65 -3.79
C VAL A 189 17.18 -20.67 -4.37
N ARG A 190 17.93 -19.56 -4.27
CA ARG A 190 19.35 -19.52 -4.69
C ARG A 190 20.23 -20.44 -3.83
N ARG A 191 20.06 -20.43 -2.51
CA ARG A 191 20.80 -21.32 -1.59
C ARG A 191 20.44 -22.79 -1.78
N SER A 192 19.19 -23.07 -2.16
CA SER A 192 18.71 -24.42 -2.47
C SER A 192 19.17 -24.94 -3.84
N GLY A 193 20.05 -24.20 -4.54
CA GLY A 193 20.54 -24.58 -5.86
C GLY A 193 19.47 -24.56 -6.97
N GLY A 194 18.36 -23.84 -6.77
CA GLY A 194 17.27 -23.76 -7.75
C GLY A 194 16.41 -25.01 -7.86
N ARG A 195 16.46 -25.91 -6.86
CA ARG A 195 15.58 -27.07 -6.73
C ARG A 195 14.73 -26.92 -5.46
N PRO A 196 13.41 -26.66 -5.56
CA PRO A 196 12.60 -26.42 -6.76
C PRO A 196 12.85 -25.08 -7.44
N SER A 197 12.45 -24.98 -8.72
CA SER A 197 12.67 -23.76 -9.51
C SER A 197 11.89 -22.57 -8.94
N LEU A 198 12.40 -21.34 -9.16
CA LEU A 198 11.76 -20.13 -8.66
C LEU A 198 10.28 -20.02 -9.10
N ILE A 199 9.99 -20.38 -10.35
CA ILE A 199 8.64 -20.32 -10.91
C ILE A 199 7.72 -21.32 -10.19
N GLN A 200 8.19 -22.55 -9.93
CA GLN A 200 7.43 -23.54 -9.18
C GLN A 200 7.16 -23.07 -7.75
N VAL A 201 8.16 -22.51 -7.07
CA VAL A 201 8.02 -21.97 -5.71
C VAL A 201 7.00 -20.85 -5.68
N GLU A 202 7.08 -19.88 -6.60
CA GLU A 202 6.14 -18.77 -6.65
C GLU A 202 4.71 -19.24 -6.95
N ASN A 203 4.53 -20.16 -7.90
CA ASN A 203 3.22 -20.73 -8.21
C ASN A 203 2.64 -21.52 -7.02
N ASN A 204 3.48 -22.28 -6.32
CA ASN A 204 3.13 -23.05 -5.14
C ASN A 204 2.66 -22.13 -3.99
N VAL A 205 3.40 -21.06 -3.70
CA VAL A 205 3.00 -20.05 -2.71
C VAL A 205 1.65 -19.42 -3.06
N MET A 206 1.45 -19.04 -4.32
CA MET A 206 0.18 -18.49 -4.78
C MET A 206 -0.98 -19.48 -4.63
N GLU A 207 -0.74 -20.76 -4.85
CA GLU A 207 -1.75 -21.81 -4.69
C GLU A 207 -2.09 -22.04 -3.22
N ILE A 208 -1.09 -22.11 -2.33
CA ILE A 208 -1.29 -22.22 -0.88
C ILE A 208 -2.14 -21.05 -0.39
N THR A 209 -1.77 -19.81 -0.74
CA THR A 209 -2.54 -18.63 -0.32
C THR A 209 -3.97 -18.69 -0.83
N ARG A 210 -4.22 -19.14 -2.07
CA ARG A 210 -5.57 -19.32 -2.59
C ARG A 210 -6.38 -20.32 -1.75
N ARG A 211 -5.80 -21.47 -1.38
CA ARG A 211 -6.48 -22.47 -0.54
C ARG A 211 -6.77 -21.97 0.87
N VAL A 212 -5.79 -21.29 1.46
CA VAL A 212 -5.88 -20.67 2.79
C VAL A 212 -7.03 -19.67 2.82
N LEU A 213 -7.08 -18.74 1.86
CA LEU A 213 -8.17 -17.74 1.77
C LEU A 213 -9.53 -18.37 1.49
N ARG A 214 -9.61 -19.37 0.58
CA ARG A 214 -10.88 -20.08 0.32
C ARG A 214 -11.41 -20.74 1.60
N ARG A 215 -10.52 -21.37 2.38
CA ARG A 215 -10.92 -22.01 3.65
C ARG A 215 -11.39 -20.98 4.67
N GLU A 216 -10.66 -19.88 4.80
CA GLU A 216 -11.04 -18.77 5.67
C GLU A 216 -12.42 -18.23 5.30
N TYR A 217 -12.66 -17.90 4.03
CA TYR A 217 -13.95 -17.41 3.55
C TYR A 217 -15.08 -18.39 3.81
N ALA A 218 -14.84 -19.70 3.65
CA ALA A 218 -15.85 -20.71 3.97
C ALA A 218 -16.19 -20.73 5.47
N LEU A 219 -15.20 -20.62 6.35
CA LEU A 219 -15.42 -20.57 7.80
C LEU A 219 -16.12 -19.28 8.23
N VAL A 220 -15.68 -18.13 7.71
CA VAL A 220 -16.32 -16.84 7.95
C VAL A 220 -17.77 -16.86 7.49
N SER A 221 -18.05 -17.42 6.31
CA SER A 221 -19.42 -17.53 5.78
C SER A 221 -20.32 -18.37 6.70
N ARG A 222 -19.80 -19.47 7.27
CA ARG A 222 -20.55 -20.29 8.24
C ARG A 222 -20.85 -19.52 9.52
N ILE A 223 -19.86 -18.82 10.08
CA ILE A 223 -20.03 -18.00 11.28
C ILE A 223 -21.07 -16.90 11.03
N GLN A 224 -20.98 -16.21 9.89
CA GLN A 224 -21.93 -15.17 9.53
C GLN A 224 -23.35 -15.72 9.32
N ALA A 225 -23.50 -16.89 8.69
CA ALA A 225 -24.80 -17.53 8.51
C ALA A 225 -25.44 -17.89 9.87
N GLN A 226 -24.66 -18.46 10.78
CA GLN A 226 -25.12 -18.78 12.14
C GLN A 226 -25.49 -17.51 12.92
N TRP A 227 -24.68 -16.46 12.81
CA TRP A 227 -24.94 -15.19 13.46
C TRP A 227 -26.22 -14.52 12.93
N ARG A 228 -26.44 -14.51 11.61
CA ARG A 228 -27.70 -14.03 11.00
C ARG A 228 -28.90 -14.81 11.54
N GLY A 229 -28.80 -16.14 11.64
CA GLY A 229 -29.84 -16.98 12.24
C GLY A 229 -30.14 -16.64 13.70
N LEU A 230 -29.11 -16.42 14.52
CA LEU A 230 -29.27 -16.01 15.92
C LEU A 230 -29.88 -14.60 16.04
N ALA A 231 -29.42 -13.66 15.23
CA ALA A 231 -29.94 -12.30 15.18
C ALA A 231 -31.44 -12.29 14.85
N THR A 232 -31.85 -13.02 13.80
CA THR A 232 -33.27 -13.14 13.44
C THR A 232 -34.10 -13.77 14.56
N ARG A 233 -33.57 -14.80 15.25
CA ARG A 233 -34.27 -15.41 16.40
C ARG A 233 -34.46 -14.44 17.56
N MET A 234 -33.45 -13.64 17.88
CA MET A 234 -33.54 -12.62 18.94
C MET A 234 -34.60 -11.57 18.60
N VAL A 235 -34.55 -11.03 17.37
CA VAL A 235 -35.53 -10.04 16.89
C VAL A 235 -36.95 -10.63 16.91
N PHE A 236 -37.11 -11.86 16.41
CA PHE A 236 -38.42 -12.52 16.36
C PHE A 236 -38.99 -12.85 17.76
N ARG A 237 -38.13 -13.20 18.72
CA ARG A 237 -38.52 -13.42 20.11
C ARG A 237 -39.09 -12.14 20.72
N GLU A 238 -38.41 -11.00 20.51
CA GLU A 238 -38.89 -9.71 21.00
C GLU A 238 -40.19 -9.31 20.30
N PHE A 239 -40.29 -9.47 18.98
CA PHE A 239 -41.53 -9.26 18.24
C PHE A 239 -42.70 -10.09 18.79
N LYS A 240 -42.50 -11.39 19.05
CA LYS A 240 -43.52 -12.25 19.65
C LYS A 240 -43.91 -11.78 21.07
N ARG A 241 -42.95 -11.30 21.85
CA ARG A 241 -43.20 -10.74 23.19
C ARG A 241 -44.10 -9.51 23.11
N GLN A 242 -43.78 -8.58 22.21
CA GLN A 242 -44.59 -7.38 21.97
C GLN A 242 -46.00 -7.73 21.47
N LYS A 243 -46.11 -8.68 20.53
CA LYS A 243 -47.42 -9.18 20.07
C LYS A 243 -48.23 -9.83 21.20
N GLY A 244 -47.58 -10.59 22.08
CA GLY A 244 -48.20 -11.18 23.27
C GLY A 244 -48.68 -10.12 24.27
N TRP A 245 -47.86 -9.10 24.52
CA TRP A 245 -48.21 -7.96 25.36
C TRP A 245 -49.44 -7.21 24.81
N LEU A 246 -49.45 -6.91 23.51
CA LEU A 246 -50.60 -6.27 22.84
C LEU A 246 -51.88 -7.12 22.96
N LYS A 247 -51.79 -8.45 22.75
CA LYS A 247 -52.92 -9.36 22.97
C LYS A 247 -53.40 -9.32 24.43
N GLY A 248 -52.47 -9.29 25.39
CA GLY A 248 -52.77 -9.15 26.81
C GLY A 248 -53.52 -7.86 27.13
N ILE A 249 -53.11 -6.74 26.56
CA ILE A 249 -53.82 -5.45 26.69
C ILE A 249 -55.24 -5.56 26.13
N ARG A 250 -55.41 -6.13 24.92
CA ARG A 250 -56.72 -6.30 24.29
C ARG A 250 -57.65 -7.23 25.07
N GLN A 251 -57.12 -8.29 25.67
CA GLN A 251 -57.91 -9.26 26.44
C GLN A 251 -58.13 -8.85 27.91
N SER A 252 -57.33 -7.91 28.43
CA SER A 252 -57.39 -7.46 29.82
C SER A 252 -58.79 -7.01 30.27
N PRO A 253 -59.56 -6.21 29.48
CA PRO A 253 -60.94 -5.86 29.84
C PRO A 253 -61.84 -7.08 29.99
N ALA A 254 -61.82 -8.00 29.02
CA ALA A 254 -62.63 -9.22 29.05
C ALA A 254 -62.32 -10.08 30.28
N VAL A 255 -61.03 -10.27 30.62
CA VAL A 255 -60.61 -11.03 31.81
C VAL A 255 -61.03 -10.33 33.10
N LYS A 256 -60.95 -8.99 33.16
CA LYS A 256 -61.43 -8.20 34.32
C LYS A 256 -62.94 -8.37 34.53
N ILE A 257 -63.72 -8.27 33.46
CA ILE A 257 -65.18 -8.49 33.50
C ILE A 257 -65.47 -9.91 33.99
N GLN A 258 -64.85 -10.92 33.38
CA GLN A 258 -65.00 -12.32 33.78
C GLN A 258 -64.62 -12.56 35.25
N ARG A 259 -63.55 -11.93 35.75
CA ARG A 259 -63.14 -12.02 37.15
C ARG A 259 -64.18 -11.41 38.09
N VAL A 260 -64.73 -10.24 37.75
CA VAL A 260 -65.81 -9.61 38.53
C VAL A 260 -67.04 -10.52 38.56
N VAL A 261 -67.47 -11.03 37.40
CA VAL A 261 -68.62 -11.93 37.28
C VAL A 261 -68.42 -13.19 38.12
N ARG A 262 -67.29 -13.89 37.96
CA ARG A 262 -66.95 -15.09 38.75
C ARG A 262 -66.90 -14.79 40.25
N GLY A 263 -66.38 -13.62 40.64
CA GLY A 263 -66.35 -13.16 42.03
C GLY A 263 -67.74 -12.88 42.60
N VAL A 264 -68.66 -12.31 41.80
CA VAL A 264 -70.06 -12.09 42.20
C VAL A 264 -70.78 -13.43 42.35
N VAL A 265 -70.62 -14.35 41.39
CA VAL A 265 -71.21 -15.70 41.45
C VAL A 265 -70.73 -16.44 42.70
N SER A 266 -69.42 -16.41 42.97
CA SER A 266 -68.83 -17.05 44.15
C SER A 266 -69.36 -16.41 45.44
N ARG A 267 -69.43 -15.07 45.52
CA ARG A 267 -70.00 -14.37 46.68
C ARG A 267 -71.48 -14.68 46.91
N ARG A 268 -72.28 -14.79 45.85
CA ARG A 268 -73.70 -15.22 45.94
C ARG A 268 -73.79 -16.66 46.45
N ARG A 269 -72.90 -17.56 46.03
CA ARG A 269 -72.82 -18.94 46.52
C ARG A 269 -72.41 -18.98 47.99
N CYS A 270 -71.35 -18.27 48.38
CA CYS A 270 -70.93 -18.16 49.77
C CYS A 270 -72.01 -17.53 50.66
N ARG A 271 -72.71 -16.48 50.21
CA ARG A 271 -73.84 -15.87 50.95
C ARG A 271 -75.00 -16.85 51.15
N ARG A 272 -75.31 -17.68 50.15
CA ARG A 272 -76.30 -18.76 50.28
C ARG A 272 -75.87 -19.85 51.27
N LEU A 273 -74.57 -20.17 51.29
CA LEU A 273 -73.98 -21.10 52.25
C LEU A 273 -73.76 -20.46 53.64
N LEU A 274 -73.83 -19.13 53.73
CA LEU A 274 -73.82 -18.36 54.97
C LEU A 274 -75.20 -18.45 55.64
N VAL A 275 -75.64 -19.69 55.87
CA VAL A 275 -76.62 -20.01 56.89
C VAL A 275 -75.94 -19.68 58.22
N THR A 276 -76.40 -18.60 58.86
CA THR A 276 -76.49 -18.30 60.30
C THR A 276 -75.66 -19.11 61.31
N ASN A 277 -74.40 -19.45 61.03
CA ASN A 277 -73.49 -19.99 62.04
C ASN A 277 -72.85 -18.84 62.82
N LYS A 278 -73.67 -18.19 63.66
CA LYS A 278 -73.18 -17.44 64.82
C LYS A 278 -72.80 -18.48 65.88
N TYR A 279 -71.56 -18.96 65.86
CA TYR A 279 -70.98 -19.69 67.01
C TYR A 279 -70.13 -18.72 67.84
N PRO A 280 -70.76 -17.87 68.68
CA PRO A 280 -70.03 -16.94 69.54
C PRO A 280 -69.06 -17.66 70.48
N ALA A 281 -69.45 -18.85 70.95
CA ALA A 281 -68.65 -19.69 71.86
C ALA A 281 -67.31 -20.12 71.24
N GLN A 282 -67.28 -20.54 69.98
CA GLN A 282 -66.02 -20.93 69.32
C GLN A 282 -65.09 -19.73 69.12
N ARG A 283 -65.66 -18.54 68.89
CA ARG A 283 -64.90 -17.30 68.70
C ARG A 283 -64.31 -16.80 70.02
N GLU A 284 -65.03 -16.98 71.12
CA GLU A 284 -64.50 -16.73 72.47
C GLU A 284 -63.42 -17.74 72.86
N ASN A 285 -63.61 -19.03 72.55
CA ASN A 285 -62.60 -20.05 72.81
C ASN A 285 -61.30 -19.75 72.06
N TYR A 286 -61.39 -19.36 70.79
CA TYR A 286 -60.22 -18.93 70.03
C TYR A 286 -59.53 -17.69 70.62
N ARG A 287 -60.30 -16.69 71.09
CA ARG A 287 -59.74 -15.51 71.77
C ARG A 287 -59.03 -15.90 73.07
N LYS A 288 -59.62 -16.82 73.86
CA LYS A 288 -59.03 -17.35 75.09
C LYS A 288 -57.74 -18.11 74.80
N GLU A 289 -57.71 -18.98 73.79
CA GLU A 289 -56.50 -19.69 73.36
C GLU A 289 -55.38 -18.74 72.92
N MET A 290 -55.72 -17.70 72.15
CA MET A 290 -54.73 -16.72 71.71
C MET A 290 -54.17 -15.91 72.89
N ALA A 291 -55.00 -15.54 73.87
CA ALA A 291 -54.56 -14.86 75.08
C ALA A 291 -53.64 -15.75 75.94
N ILE A 292 -53.95 -17.05 76.07
CA ILE A 292 -53.11 -18.03 76.78
C ILE A 292 -51.74 -18.15 76.10
N ARG A 293 -51.70 -18.27 74.77
CA ARG A 293 -50.43 -18.31 74.01
C ARG A 293 -49.60 -17.04 74.20
N GLU A 294 -50.25 -15.89 74.24
CA GLU A 294 -49.56 -14.62 74.48
C GLU A 294 -48.96 -14.54 75.90
N GLN A 295 -49.67 -15.05 76.91
CA GLN A 295 -49.14 -15.13 78.28
C GLN A 295 -47.95 -16.11 78.37
N GLN A 296 -48.04 -17.27 77.71
CA GLN A 296 -46.94 -18.24 77.67
C GLN A 296 -45.68 -17.65 77.01
N THR A 297 -45.84 -16.93 75.90
CA THR A 297 -44.69 -16.28 75.23
C THR A 297 -44.08 -15.18 76.09
N LYS A 298 -44.90 -14.38 76.78
CA LYS A 298 -44.43 -13.39 77.78
C LYS A 298 -43.66 -14.05 78.93
N ALA A 299 -44.15 -15.17 79.46
CA ALA A 299 -43.49 -15.90 80.54
C ALA A 299 -42.13 -16.48 80.12
N VAL A 300 -42.03 -17.06 78.92
CA VAL A 300 -40.77 -17.55 78.36
C VAL A 300 -39.78 -16.41 78.15
N ALA A 301 -40.23 -15.28 77.58
CA ALA A 301 -39.39 -14.10 77.39
C ALA A 301 -38.88 -13.53 78.72
N PHE A 302 -39.72 -13.53 79.77
CA PHE A 302 -39.33 -13.12 81.12
C PHE A 302 -38.25 -14.04 81.70
N ARG A 303 -38.43 -15.36 81.62
CA ARG A 303 -37.44 -16.36 82.09
C ARG A 303 -36.10 -16.20 81.38
N GLN A 304 -36.11 -15.94 80.07
CA GLN A 304 -34.90 -15.71 79.29
C GLN A 304 -34.15 -14.44 79.74
N ARG A 305 -34.86 -13.34 80.00
CA ARG A 305 -34.26 -12.11 80.55
C ARG A 305 -33.63 -12.35 81.93
N LEU A 306 -34.30 -13.12 82.78
CA LEU A 306 -33.81 -13.48 84.11
C LEU A 306 -32.51 -14.30 84.03
N MET A 307 -32.49 -15.31 83.16
CA MET A 307 -31.30 -16.13 82.91
C MET A 307 -30.14 -15.31 82.33
N ALA A 308 -30.42 -14.34 81.46
CA ALA A 308 -29.40 -13.44 80.93
C ALA A 308 -28.76 -12.58 82.04
N LYS A 309 -29.56 -12.02 82.95
CA LYS A 309 -29.06 -11.28 84.12
C LYS A 309 -28.20 -12.16 85.03
N TYR A 310 -28.64 -13.38 85.33
CA TYR A 310 -27.85 -14.32 86.13
C TYR A 310 -26.51 -14.67 85.49
N LYS A 311 -26.48 -14.94 84.18
CA LYS A 311 -25.25 -15.19 83.43
C LYS A 311 -24.31 -14.00 83.46
N GLN A 312 -24.84 -12.79 83.30
CA GLN A 312 -24.06 -11.55 83.37
C GLN A 312 -23.46 -11.34 84.78
N GLN A 313 -24.25 -11.55 85.84
CA GLN A 313 -23.77 -11.47 87.21
C GLN A 313 -22.67 -12.50 87.50
N PHE A 314 -22.84 -13.74 87.01
CA PHE A 314 -21.83 -14.78 87.14
C PHE A 314 -20.53 -14.42 86.41
N GLN A 315 -20.63 -13.85 85.20
CA GLN A 315 -19.47 -13.36 84.45
C GLN A 315 -18.76 -12.20 85.17
N ILE A 316 -19.51 -11.25 85.73
CA ILE A 316 -18.95 -10.17 86.55
C ILE A 316 -18.21 -10.78 87.75
N ASN A 317 -18.85 -11.63 88.55
CA ASN A 317 -18.23 -12.26 89.71
C ASN A 317 -16.96 -13.05 89.35
N ARG A 318 -16.97 -13.77 88.21
CA ARG A 318 -15.78 -14.47 87.70
C ARG A 318 -14.67 -13.50 87.31
N ALA A 319 -15.00 -12.42 86.61
CA ALA A 319 -14.03 -11.39 86.24
C ALA A 319 -13.47 -10.67 87.48
N THR A 320 -14.32 -10.33 88.46
CA THR A 320 -13.89 -9.74 89.74
C THR A 320 -12.96 -10.68 90.49
N ARG A 321 -13.25 -11.99 90.54
CA ARG A 321 -12.34 -12.99 91.13
C ARG A 321 -10.99 -13.05 90.42
N MET A 322 -10.98 -13.01 89.08
CA MET A 322 -9.72 -12.98 88.31
C MET A 322 -8.92 -11.69 88.52
N ILE A 323 -9.59 -10.54 88.65
CA ILE A 323 -8.94 -9.25 88.96
C ILE A 323 -8.36 -9.26 90.38
N VAL A 324 -9.10 -9.76 91.38
CA VAL A 324 -8.61 -9.89 92.77
C VAL A 324 -7.44 -10.88 92.86
N GLN A 325 -7.46 -11.97 92.09
CA GLN A 325 -6.31 -12.87 91.98
C GLN A 325 -5.10 -12.19 91.30
N HIS A 326 -5.32 -11.35 90.29
CA HIS A 326 -4.23 -10.62 89.64
C HIS A 326 -3.59 -9.57 90.56
N VAL A 327 -4.39 -8.89 91.40
CA VAL A 327 -3.88 -7.94 92.41
C VAL A 327 -3.10 -8.65 93.52
N ASN A 328 -3.47 -9.88 93.88
CA ASN A 328 -2.76 -10.67 94.89
C ASN A 328 -1.51 -11.39 94.34
N VAL A 329 -1.35 -11.54 93.02
CA VAL A 329 -0.15 -12.12 92.38
C VAL A 329 0.89 -11.05 92.00
N THR A 330 0.50 -9.78 91.87
CA THR A 330 1.44 -8.65 91.67
C THR A 330 1.72 -7.85 92.95
N GLY A 331 1.43 -8.41 94.12
CA GLY A 331 1.65 -7.81 95.44
C GLY A 331 2.81 -8.40 96.24
N ALA A 332 3.71 -9.18 95.61
CA ALA A 332 4.90 -9.73 96.28
C ALA A 332 6.05 -9.98 95.29
N MET A 333 6.76 -8.90 94.89
CA MET A 333 8.24 -8.86 94.83
C MET A 333 8.75 -7.48 94.37
N ASP A 334 9.30 -6.77 95.36
CA ASP A 334 10.40 -5.80 95.44
C ASP A 334 10.89 -4.93 94.27
N TYR A 335 10.98 -3.63 94.60
CA TYR A 335 12.06 -2.67 94.32
C TYR A 335 13.08 -2.99 93.20
N SER A 336 13.02 -2.24 92.09
CA SER A 336 14.03 -1.22 91.75
C SER A 336 13.88 -0.68 90.33
N LYS A 337 14.18 0.62 90.18
CA LYS A 337 14.68 1.34 88.99
C LYS A 337 14.21 0.85 87.60
N SER A 338 13.39 1.67 86.95
CA SER A 338 13.82 2.42 85.75
C SER A 338 12.61 3.08 85.11
N THR A 339 12.71 4.39 84.98
CA THR A 339 11.90 5.21 84.09
C THR A 339 11.98 4.70 82.65
N LYS A 340 10.82 4.56 81.99
CA LYS A 340 10.52 5.17 80.69
C LYS A 340 9.14 4.74 80.20
N SER A 341 8.53 5.70 79.51
CA SER A 341 7.25 5.65 78.82
C SER A 341 7.03 4.39 78.00
N TRP A 342 5.75 4.05 77.79
CA TRP A 342 5.09 3.72 76.51
C TRP A 342 3.64 3.33 76.84
N ALA A 343 2.69 4.24 76.63
CA ALA A 343 1.93 4.33 75.38
C ALA A 343 0.93 3.17 75.19
N SER A 344 -0.34 3.49 75.41
CA SER A 344 -1.55 2.93 74.80
C SER A 344 -1.31 1.94 73.66
N SER A 345 -1.32 0.64 73.94
CA SER A 345 -1.44 -0.40 72.93
C SER A 345 -2.86 -0.97 72.92
N LYS A 346 -3.78 -0.20 72.35
CA LYS A 346 -5.00 -0.79 71.78
C LYS A 346 -4.55 -1.83 70.77
N LEU A 347 -4.78 -3.11 71.06
CA LEU A 347 -4.71 -4.17 70.06
C LEU A 347 -5.43 -3.70 68.79
N PRO A 348 -4.80 -3.75 67.61
CA PRO A 348 -5.40 -3.25 66.39
C PRO A 348 -6.62 -4.11 66.09
N ARG A 349 -7.81 -3.53 66.25
CA ARG A 349 -9.04 -4.12 65.70
C ARG A 349 -8.80 -4.30 64.20
N ASN A 350 -9.01 -5.52 63.72
CA ASN A 350 -8.93 -5.88 62.31
C ASN A 350 -9.58 -4.77 61.46
N ALA A 351 -8.79 -4.16 60.55
CA ALA A 351 -9.23 -3.03 59.74
C ALA A 351 -10.53 -3.35 58.96
N ASN A 352 -10.72 -4.61 58.58
CA ASN A 352 -11.93 -5.09 57.91
C ASN A 352 -13.15 -5.10 58.84
N ALA A 353 -12.97 -5.33 60.15
CA ALA A 353 -14.05 -5.29 61.13
C ALA A 353 -14.51 -3.85 61.41
N VAL A 354 -13.59 -2.89 61.43
CA VAL A 354 -13.92 -1.46 61.56
C VAL A 354 -14.65 -0.99 60.30
N ARG A 355 -14.12 -1.33 59.11
CA ARG A 355 -14.73 -0.97 57.81
C ARG A 355 -16.13 -1.58 57.63
N PHE A 356 -16.36 -2.80 58.12
CA PHE A 356 -17.69 -3.43 58.11
C PHE A 356 -18.69 -2.70 59.01
N VAL A 357 -18.29 -2.33 60.23
CA VAL A 357 -19.17 -1.58 61.15
C VAL A 357 -19.50 -0.21 60.56
N GLU A 358 -18.54 0.44 59.90
CA GLU A 358 -18.73 1.69 59.16
C GLU A 358 -19.74 1.54 58.00
N ILE A 359 -19.53 0.57 57.12
CA ILE A 359 -20.37 0.30 55.94
C ILE A 359 -21.77 -0.14 56.37
N LYS A 360 -21.87 -0.99 57.39
CA LYS A 360 -23.15 -1.42 57.95
C LYS A 360 -23.93 -0.23 58.53
N ARG A 361 -23.26 0.66 59.26
CA ARG A 361 -23.88 1.88 59.82
C ARG A 361 -24.29 2.89 58.73
N GLN A 362 -23.55 2.97 57.63
CA GLN A 362 -23.91 3.78 56.45
C GLN A 362 -25.12 3.20 55.69
N LEU A 363 -25.23 1.88 55.59
CA LEU A 363 -26.35 1.20 54.90
C LEU A 363 -27.62 1.07 55.76
N GLU A 364 -27.50 1.12 57.09
CA GLU A 364 -28.61 1.06 58.05
C GLU A 364 -29.22 2.44 58.38
N GLY A 365 -29.01 3.45 57.53
CA GLY A 365 -29.58 4.79 57.68
C GLY A 365 -31.12 4.80 57.72
N LYS A 366 -31.68 5.30 58.85
CA LYS A 366 -33.04 5.77 59.23
C LYS A 366 -34.33 5.13 58.68
N HIS A 367 -34.35 4.35 57.60
CA HIS A 367 -35.53 3.57 57.19
C HIS A 367 -35.08 2.21 56.65
N GLY A 368 -35.27 1.16 57.47
CA GLY A 368 -34.77 -0.20 57.27
C GLY A 368 -35.31 -0.97 56.05
N LYS A 369 -34.99 -0.51 54.83
CA LYS A 369 -35.09 -1.30 53.60
C LYS A 369 -33.85 -1.10 52.74
N VAL A 370 -33.01 -2.13 52.69
CA VAL A 370 -31.76 -2.17 51.94
C VAL A 370 -32.03 -2.14 50.43
N ARG A 371 -31.65 -1.04 49.75
CA ARG A 371 -31.37 -1.03 48.30
C ARG A 371 -29.87 -1.22 48.12
N GLY A 372 -29.42 -2.46 48.13
CA GLY A 372 -28.01 -2.82 47.98
C GLY A 372 -27.83 -4.33 47.77
N PRO A 373 -26.66 -4.76 47.26
CA PRO A 373 -26.40 -6.17 46.98
C PRO A 373 -26.61 -7.03 48.23
N LYS A 374 -27.28 -8.17 48.06
CA LYS A 374 -27.72 -9.06 49.15
C LYS A 374 -26.53 -9.49 50.02
N LEU A 375 -26.78 -9.69 51.33
CA LEU A 375 -25.78 -10.00 52.38
C LEU A 375 -24.76 -11.10 52.01
N HIS A 376 -25.14 -12.08 51.19
CA HIS A 376 -24.25 -13.16 50.73
C HIS A 376 -23.22 -12.71 49.68
N ILE A 377 -23.50 -11.66 48.91
CA ILE A 377 -22.59 -11.08 47.91
C ILE A 377 -21.45 -10.34 48.60
N LEU A 378 -21.77 -9.56 49.64
CA LEU A 378 -20.77 -8.88 50.48
C LEU A 378 -19.91 -9.89 51.26
N LYS A 379 -20.52 -10.99 51.73
CA LYS A 379 -19.80 -12.08 52.39
C LYS A 379 -18.83 -12.78 51.42
N ALA A 380 -19.20 -12.96 50.16
CA ALA A 380 -18.34 -13.55 49.12
C ALA A 380 -17.15 -12.63 48.75
N GLN A 381 -17.35 -11.31 48.72
CA GLN A 381 -16.26 -10.33 48.52
C GLN A 381 -15.28 -10.28 49.71
N MET A 382 -15.72 -10.68 50.90
CA MET A 382 -14.93 -10.72 52.14
C MET A 382 -13.91 -11.87 52.19
N TYR A 383 -14.18 -12.97 51.47
CA TYR A 383 -13.31 -14.15 51.42
C TYR A 383 -12.54 -14.28 50.08
N ALA A 384 -12.71 -13.33 49.16
CA ALA A 384 -11.90 -13.26 47.96
C ALA A 384 -10.47 -12.83 48.33
N PRO A 385 -9.43 -13.58 47.94
CA PRO A 385 -8.05 -13.23 48.26
C PRO A 385 -7.69 -11.88 47.62
N SER A 386 -7.04 -11.01 48.39
CA SER A 386 -6.57 -9.71 47.95
C SER A 386 -5.45 -9.86 46.91
N THR A 387 -5.77 -9.69 45.62
CA THR A 387 -4.74 -9.50 44.59
C THR A 387 -4.17 -8.10 44.70
N ALA A 388 -3.11 -7.96 45.47
CA ALA A 388 -2.32 -6.72 45.57
C ALA A 388 -0.83 -7.04 45.50
N THR A 389 -0.32 -7.18 44.27
CA THR A 389 1.06 -6.91 43.79
C THR A 389 1.03 -7.24 42.29
N SER A 390 1.51 -6.47 41.32
CA SER A 390 2.35 -5.28 41.25
C SER A 390 2.10 -4.58 39.89
N ASN A 391 2.33 -3.28 39.84
CA ASN A 391 2.38 -2.45 38.63
C ASN A 391 3.34 -3.00 37.56
N ASN A 392 2.91 -3.07 36.29
CA ASN A 392 3.50 -2.37 35.13
C ASN A 392 3.07 -2.98 33.79
N ALA A 393 2.91 -2.11 32.79
CA ALA A 393 2.71 -2.36 31.37
C ALA A 393 1.30 -2.77 30.91
N PHE A 394 0.40 -1.77 30.80
CA PHE A 394 -0.53 -1.74 29.68
C PHE A 394 -0.47 -0.37 29.01
N ILE A 395 0.01 -0.39 27.77
CA ILE A 395 0.04 0.70 26.82
C ILE A 395 -1.40 1.10 26.52
N GLU A 396 -1.73 2.37 26.78
CA GLU A 396 -2.93 3.01 26.24
C GLU A 396 -2.85 3.00 24.71
N VAL A 397 -3.72 2.21 24.07
CA VAL A 397 -4.05 2.41 22.66
C VAL A 397 -5.36 3.20 22.63
N SER A 398 -5.21 4.49 22.38
CA SER A 398 -6.28 5.44 22.10
C SER A 398 -7.16 4.97 20.94
N TRP A 399 -8.47 5.09 21.11
CA TRP A 399 -9.53 4.69 20.18
C TRP A 399 -10.01 5.86 19.32
N ASP A 400 -9.12 6.61 18.65
CA ASP A 400 -9.52 7.81 17.90
C ASP A 400 -8.92 7.97 16.49
N ASP A 401 -8.63 6.88 15.76
CA ASP A 401 -8.19 6.96 14.35
C ASP A 401 -8.90 5.97 13.42
N ARG A 402 -10.23 6.06 13.34
CA ARG A 402 -11.03 5.29 12.35
C ARG A 402 -12.03 6.12 11.55
N ALA A 403 -11.72 7.38 11.30
CA ALA A 403 -12.54 8.25 10.46
C ALA A 403 -11.73 9.16 9.51
N ARG A 404 -10.69 8.64 8.86
CA ARG A 404 -10.12 9.23 7.63
C ARG A 404 -9.49 8.13 6.79
N LEU A 405 -10.27 7.55 5.88
CA LEU A 405 -9.82 6.87 4.66
C LEU A 405 -11.04 6.47 3.81
N SER A 406 -11.82 7.48 3.45
CA SER A 406 -12.80 7.41 2.36
C SER A 406 -12.67 8.68 1.51
N ARG A 407 -11.60 8.74 0.72
CA ARG A 407 -11.52 9.42 -0.59
C ARG A 407 -10.57 8.64 -1.47
#